data_AF-A0A179GBB8-F1
#
_entry.id   AF-A0A179GBB8-F1
#
_cell.length_a   1.000
_cell.length_b   1.000
_cell.length_c   1.000
_cell.angle_alpha   90.00
_cell.angle_beta   90.00
_cell.angle_gamma   90.00
#
_symmetry.space_group_name_H-M   'P 1'
#
loop_
_entity.id
_entity.type
_entity.pdbx_description
1 polymer ?
#
loop_
_entity_poly.entity_id
_entity_poly.type
_entity_poly.pdbx_seq_one_letter_code
_entity_poly.pdbx_strand_id
1 'polypeptide(L)'
;MSVFFKDISPGNPVRAGDVEKLLEPLGLTSACQTSQTTSLYPILSDFAVTIYTFRPRMNKHMAMLGLIASSSEEMHLLRPIARSVDEIAECLDTIAGYDGVDDRSLAAPPPGSLTYKKSLKSFGSRLDGVRVAVLKEGYDNDLMQPGVRRSFLEAVKRIEALGGAVKEVSIPLHKEGPSIWTIQQRISGTSGILGHANGRRGLYLTEFEHARLPWTAQNFDKLFPSTKNTVINGLYLTHEFPGLYAKTVNIGRRIADAYETTFKEYDVIIMPTTPFVAPRHGDKGAVLQSFEPSMGMTVNTAVFNVTGHPALSLPIGWSEAVDDDQTMLPVGMQIVGGLWQETQILRVAKAVEQSFDWKVPYSLA
;
A
#
# COMPACT_ATOMS: atom_id res chain seq x y z
N MET A 1 3.12 8.64 -2.57
CA MET A 1 4.24 9.21 -3.36
C MET A 1 3.77 10.50 -3.98
N SER A 2 4.57 11.57 -3.87
CA SER A 2 4.30 12.85 -4.53
C SER A 2 5.26 12.99 -5.69
N VAL A 3 4.71 13.07 -6.91
CA VAL A 3 5.50 13.41 -8.09
C VAL A 3 5.77 14.90 -8.00
N PHE A 4 7.04 15.24 -7.86
CA PHE A 4 7.53 16.61 -7.88
C PHE A 4 8.47 16.70 -9.08
N PHE A 5 8.29 17.73 -9.92
CA PHE A 5 9.10 17.92 -11.10
C PHE A 5 10.23 18.91 -10.79
N LYS A 6 11.48 18.58 -11.17
CA LYS A 6 12.64 19.50 -11.06
C LYS A 6 12.52 20.66 -12.07
N ASP A 7 11.95 20.39 -13.25
CA ASP A 7 11.69 21.37 -14.32
C ASP A 7 10.33 21.12 -14.98
N ILE A 8 9.64 22.20 -15.38
CA ILE A 8 8.43 22.10 -16.21
C ILE A 8 8.88 21.80 -17.64
N SER A 9 8.68 20.57 -18.11
CA SER A 9 8.95 20.19 -19.50
C SER A 9 8.29 21.19 -20.47
N PRO A 10 8.92 21.55 -21.62
CA PRO A 10 8.34 22.50 -22.58
C PRO A 10 6.90 22.15 -23.03
N GLY A 11 6.59 20.85 -23.09
CA GLY A 11 5.27 20.30 -23.41
C GLY A 11 4.36 20.03 -22.21
N ASN A 12 4.74 20.42 -20.99
CA ASN A 12 3.90 20.26 -19.80
C ASN A 12 2.70 21.23 -19.89
N PRO A 13 1.47 20.73 -19.74
CA PRO A 13 0.27 21.57 -19.76
C PRO A 13 0.21 22.56 -18.59
N VAL A 14 0.94 22.32 -17.49
CA VAL A 14 0.99 23.20 -16.31
C VAL A 14 1.97 24.36 -16.54
N ARG A 15 1.51 25.59 -16.32
CA ARG A 15 2.28 26.84 -16.45
C ARG A 15 2.39 27.58 -15.11
N ALA A 16 3.33 28.53 -15.04
CA ALA A 16 3.44 29.40 -13.87
C ALA A 16 2.14 30.18 -13.65
N GLY A 17 1.67 30.27 -12.40
CA GLY A 17 0.39 30.91 -12.04
C GLY A 17 -0.82 29.96 -12.00
N ASP A 18 -0.71 28.73 -12.50
CA ASP A 18 -1.85 27.81 -12.54
C ASP A 18 -2.19 27.24 -11.15
N VAL A 19 -1.21 27.09 -10.27
CA VAL A 19 -1.44 26.66 -8.87
C VAL A 19 -2.23 27.74 -8.13
N GLU A 20 -1.86 29.00 -8.29
CA GLU A 20 -2.52 30.14 -7.67
C GLU A 20 -3.98 30.24 -8.14
N LYS A 21 -4.25 30.08 -9.44
CA LYS A 21 -5.62 30.03 -9.99
C LYS A 21 -6.45 28.88 -9.43
N LEU A 22 -5.84 27.71 -9.15
CA LEU A 22 -6.55 26.57 -8.55
C LEU A 22 -6.90 26.80 -7.08
N LEU A 23 -6.05 27.54 -6.34
CA LEU A 23 -6.21 27.78 -4.92
C LEU A 23 -7.04 29.03 -4.58
N GLU A 24 -7.07 30.03 -5.48
CA GLU A 24 -7.79 31.30 -5.30
C GLU A 24 -9.29 31.11 -4.97
N PRO A 25 -10.07 30.26 -5.66
CA PRO A 25 -11.48 30.04 -5.32
C PRO A 25 -11.71 29.45 -3.92
N LEU A 26 -10.68 28.85 -3.32
CA LEU A 26 -10.71 28.29 -1.98
C LEU A 26 -10.19 29.27 -0.91
N GLY A 27 -9.78 30.49 -1.30
CA GLY A 27 -9.14 31.44 -0.40
C GLY A 27 -7.78 30.95 0.13
N LEU A 28 -7.13 30.05 -0.60
CA LEU A 28 -5.84 29.47 -0.24
C LEU A 28 -4.71 30.12 -1.04
N THR A 29 -3.54 30.21 -0.43
CA THR A 29 -2.32 30.72 -1.08
C THR A 29 -1.19 29.72 -0.87
N SER A 30 -0.33 29.54 -1.87
CA SER A 30 0.94 28.86 -1.67
C SER A 30 1.99 29.89 -1.26
N ALA A 31 2.20 30.08 0.05
CA ALA A 31 3.38 30.83 0.48
C ALA A 31 4.61 29.96 0.22
N CYS A 32 5.47 30.37 -0.71
CA CYS A 32 6.78 29.75 -0.92
C CYS A 32 7.69 30.13 0.26
N GLN A 33 7.53 29.46 1.41
CA GLN A 33 8.40 29.66 2.56
C GLN A 33 9.56 28.65 2.55
N THR A 34 10.76 29.19 2.47
CA THR A 34 12.03 28.53 2.82
C THR A 34 12.05 28.17 4.31
N SER A 35 11.95 26.87 4.62
CA SER A 35 12.36 26.14 5.84
C SER A 35 11.96 26.67 7.24
N GLN A 36 11.34 25.82 8.08
CA GLN A 36 11.84 25.40 9.42
C GLN A 36 10.87 24.46 10.19
N THR A 37 11.44 23.33 10.64
CA THR A 37 11.15 22.51 11.86
C THR A 37 9.72 22.16 12.31
N THR A 38 9.40 20.85 12.34
CA THR A 38 9.02 20.10 13.57
C THR A 38 9.07 18.57 13.35
N SER A 39 8.90 17.79 14.42
CA SER A 39 9.56 16.53 14.76
C SER A 39 8.84 15.20 14.45
N LEU A 40 9.67 14.14 14.34
CA LEU A 40 9.51 12.71 14.73
C LEU A 40 8.34 11.90 14.16
N TYR A 41 8.66 10.88 13.33
CA TYR A 41 8.19 9.49 13.49
C TYR A 41 9.17 8.52 12.75
N PRO A 42 9.69 7.47 13.41
CA PRO A 42 10.44 6.40 12.73
C PRO A 42 9.49 5.50 11.95
N ILE A 43 9.82 5.23 10.68
CA ILE A 43 9.15 4.20 9.88
C ILE A 43 9.73 2.86 10.32
N LEU A 44 8.99 2.15 11.16
CA LEU A 44 9.33 0.81 11.63
C LEU A 44 9.08 -0.22 10.52
N SER A 45 10.10 -1.01 10.26
CA SER A 45 10.02 -2.27 9.52
C SER A 45 9.48 -3.36 10.46
N ASP A 46 8.16 -3.55 10.49
CA ASP A 46 7.53 -4.69 11.17
C ASP A 46 6.48 -5.32 10.25
N PHE A 47 6.18 -6.59 10.46
CA PHE A 47 5.33 -7.45 9.61
C PHE A 47 4.01 -6.74 9.29
N ALA A 48 3.88 -6.20 8.09
CA ALA A 48 2.66 -5.53 7.66
C ALA A 48 1.76 -6.55 6.96
N VAL A 49 0.77 -7.08 7.67
CA VAL A 49 -0.26 -7.90 7.04
C VAL A 49 -1.32 -6.99 6.49
N THR A 50 -1.58 -7.14 5.21
CA THR A 50 -2.49 -6.34 4.43
C THR A 50 -3.76 -7.11 4.15
N ILE A 51 -4.80 -6.83 4.90
CA ILE A 51 -6.09 -7.47 4.62
C ILE A 51 -7.01 -6.39 4.08
N TYR A 52 -7.47 -6.62 2.84
CA TYR A 52 -8.22 -5.65 2.05
C TYR A 52 -9.73 -5.93 2.09
N THR A 53 -10.49 -4.84 1.96
CA THR A 53 -11.93 -4.80 1.70
C THR A 53 -12.29 -3.54 0.89
N PHE A 54 -12.45 -3.62 -0.45
CA PHE A 54 -13.61 -3.10 -1.23
C PHE A 54 -13.45 -3.01 -2.77
N ARG A 55 -14.35 -3.67 -3.52
CA ARG A 55 -14.96 -3.25 -4.82
C ARG A 55 -16.39 -3.84 -5.02
N PRO A 56 -17.30 -3.28 -5.86
CA PRO A 56 -18.75 -3.41 -5.77
C PRO A 56 -19.37 -4.78 -6.16
N ARG A 57 -18.61 -5.87 -6.11
CA ARG A 57 -19.14 -7.23 -6.01
C ARG A 57 -18.42 -7.96 -4.89
N MET A 58 -19.12 -8.07 -3.76
CA MET A 58 -18.84 -8.90 -2.58
C MET A 58 -17.56 -8.54 -1.81
N ASN A 59 -17.69 -7.81 -0.68
CA ASN A 59 -16.59 -7.59 0.26
C ASN A 59 -16.89 -7.99 1.69
N LYS A 60 -15.94 -8.64 2.38
CA LYS A 60 -16.27 -9.43 3.54
C LYS A 60 -15.42 -9.36 4.83
N HIS A 61 -14.34 -8.60 5.04
CA HIS A 61 -13.53 -8.86 6.26
C HIS A 61 -13.15 -7.72 7.19
N MET A 62 -13.34 -6.41 6.96
CA MET A 62 -12.96 -5.44 8.01
C MET A 62 -13.56 -4.04 7.85
N ALA A 63 -13.83 -3.41 8.99
CA ALA A 63 -14.44 -2.09 9.15
C ALA A 63 -13.44 -0.99 9.60
N MET A 64 -13.69 0.26 9.16
CA MET A 64 -12.80 1.41 9.37
C MET A 64 -13.42 2.50 10.26
N LEU A 65 -13.70 2.20 11.53
CA LEU A 65 -14.22 3.19 12.47
C LEU A 65 -13.09 4.06 13.05
N GLY A 66 -13.21 5.39 12.95
CA GLY A 66 -12.32 6.34 13.63
C GLY A 66 -11.01 6.70 12.88
N LEU A 67 -10.80 6.19 11.66
CA LEU A 67 -9.61 6.51 10.87
C LEU A 67 -9.80 7.81 10.07
N ILE A 68 -8.81 8.71 10.09
CA ILE A 68 -8.80 9.87 9.20
C ILE A 68 -8.57 9.36 7.78
N ALA A 69 -9.64 9.30 6.99
CA ALA A 69 -9.56 8.89 5.59
C ALA A 69 -8.74 9.94 4.81
N SER A 70 -7.54 9.58 4.37
CA SER A 70 -6.71 10.46 3.52
C SER A 70 -7.19 10.51 2.06
N SER A 71 -8.23 9.74 1.71
CA SER A 71 -8.97 9.72 0.45
C SER A 71 -10.38 9.19 0.64
N SER A 72 -11.33 9.77 -0.09
CA SER A 72 -12.76 9.57 0.15
C SER A 72 -13.24 8.13 -0.07
N GLU A 73 -12.63 7.33 -0.96
CA GLU A 73 -13.44 6.27 -1.59
C GLU A 73 -12.93 4.82 -1.65
N GLU A 74 -11.65 4.46 -1.72
CA GLU A 74 -11.37 3.04 -2.10
C GLU A 74 -10.17 2.37 -1.42
N MET A 75 -9.43 3.07 -0.55
CA MET A 75 -8.01 2.72 -0.37
C MET A 75 -7.50 2.69 1.09
N HIS A 76 -8.35 3.00 2.08
CA HIS A 76 -7.97 3.02 3.51
C HIS A 76 -8.29 1.70 4.18
N LEU A 77 -7.30 1.19 4.90
CA LEU A 77 -7.39 -0.08 5.61
C LEU A 77 -6.60 -0.03 6.91
N LEU A 78 -7.18 -0.59 7.96
CA LEU A 78 -6.52 -0.94 9.20
C LEU A 78 -5.74 -2.26 9.00
N ARG A 79 -4.55 -2.35 9.58
CA ARG A 79 -3.67 -3.51 9.37
C ARG A 79 -3.05 -3.89 10.70
N PRO A 80 -3.11 -5.15 11.13
CA PRO A 80 -2.31 -5.58 12.25
C PRO A 80 -0.83 -5.58 11.83
N ILE A 81 0.00 -5.04 12.73
CA ILE A 81 1.45 -5.15 12.68
C ILE A 81 1.85 -5.91 13.94
N ALA A 82 2.58 -6.99 13.76
CA ALA A 82 2.98 -7.86 14.87
C ALA A 82 4.32 -8.52 14.61
N ARG A 83 4.82 -9.32 15.55
CA ARG A 83 6.15 -9.96 15.45
C ARG A 83 6.06 -11.40 14.96
N SER A 84 4.86 -11.94 14.83
CA SER A 84 4.62 -13.27 14.29
C SER A 84 3.30 -13.37 13.55
N VAL A 85 3.22 -14.32 12.61
CA VAL A 85 1.99 -14.67 11.88
C VAL A 85 0.86 -15.11 12.83
N ASP A 86 1.22 -15.68 13.97
CA ASP A 86 0.31 -16.08 15.03
C ASP A 86 -0.38 -14.90 15.73
N GLU A 87 0.37 -13.84 16.05
CA GLU A 87 -0.17 -12.60 16.65
C GLU A 87 -1.05 -11.85 15.63
N ILE A 88 -0.67 -11.87 14.34
CA ILE A 88 -1.48 -11.32 13.26
C ILE A 88 -2.84 -12.02 13.19
N ALA A 89 -2.86 -13.35 13.13
CA ALA A 89 -4.11 -14.11 12.98
C ALA A 89 -5.07 -13.89 14.17
N GLU A 90 -4.53 -13.75 15.38
CA GLU A 90 -5.31 -13.45 16.58
C GLU A 90 -5.89 -12.03 16.56
N CYS A 91 -5.10 -11.05 16.10
CA CYS A 91 -5.61 -9.69 15.90
C CYS A 91 -6.73 -9.67 14.84
N LEU A 92 -6.57 -10.41 13.74
CA LEU A 92 -7.58 -10.51 12.70
C LEU A 92 -8.87 -11.15 13.19
N ASP A 93 -8.80 -12.22 13.98
CA ASP A 93 -9.99 -12.83 14.59
C ASP A 93 -10.80 -11.81 15.42
N THR A 94 -10.11 -10.81 15.97
CA THR A 94 -10.72 -9.77 16.79
C THR A 94 -11.30 -8.62 15.96
N ILE A 95 -10.54 -8.09 14.98
CA ILE A 95 -10.90 -6.86 14.27
C ILE A 95 -11.69 -7.11 12.98
N ALA A 96 -11.69 -8.33 12.47
CA ALA A 96 -12.32 -8.64 11.19
C ALA A 96 -13.85 -8.82 11.35
N GLY A 97 -14.60 -8.24 10.42
CA GLY A 97 -16.06 -8.35 10.33
C GLY A 97 -16.77 -7.07 9.92
N TYR A 98 -18.09 -7.17 9.70
CA TYR A 98 -18.96 -6.03 9.41
C TYR A 98 -19.30 -5.28 10.70
N ASP A 99 -18.93 -4.00 10.83
CA ASP A 99 -19.26 -3.21 12.02
C ASP A 99 -20.68 -2.62 12.01
N GLY A 100 -21.43 -2.78 10.91
CA GLY A 100 -22.76 -2.16 10.76
C GLY A 100 -22.72 -0.69 10.33
N VAL A 101 -21.53 -0.11 10.17
CA VAL A 101 -21.34 1.33 9.98
C VAL A 101 -20.58 1.63 8.69
N ASP A 102 -19.49 0.93 8.40
CA ASP A 102 -18.68 1.17 7.20
C ASP A 102 -19.21 0.40 5.98
N ASP A 103 -19.77 1.11 5.01
CA ASP A 103 -20.27 0.51 3.77
C ASP A 103 -19.21 -0.25 2.95
N ARG A 104 -17.91 -0.07 3.20
CA ARG A 104 -16.82 -0.87 2.58
C ARG A 104 -16.84 -2.33 3.01
N SER A 105 -17.37 -2.59 4.20
CA SER A 105 -17.44 -3.90 4.81
C SER A 105 -18.77 -4.62 4.56
N LEU A 106 -19.65 -4.06 3.70
CA LEU A 106 -20.92 -4.67 3.32
C LEU A 106 -20.72 -6.05 2.65
N ALA A 107 -21.31 -7.07 3.29
CA ALA A 107 -21.20 -8.52 3.05
C ALA A 107 -20.16 -9.26 3.91
N ALA A 108 -19.50 -8.58 4.84
CA ALA A 108 -18.65 -9.21 5.83
C ALA A 108 -19.40 -10.08 6.82
N PRO A 109 -18.81 -11.22 7.26
CA PRO A 109 -19.33 -11.94 8.40
C PRO A 109 -19.41 -11.00 9.61
N PRO A 110 -20.29 -11.30 10.56
CA PRO A 110 -20.33 -10.57 11.82
C PRO A 110 -18.95 -10.60 12.51
N PRO A 111 -18.60 -9.55 13.27
CA PRO A 111 -17.38 -9.54 14.07
C PRO A 111 -17.27 -10.79 14.96
N GLY A 112 -16.07 -11.34 15.07
CA GLY A 112 -15.79 -12.55 15.87
C GLY A 112 -16.28 -13.87 15.27
N SER A 113 -16.82 -13.89 14.05
CA SER A 113 -17.21 -15.14 13.37
C SER A 113 -16.10 -15.76 12.52
N LEU A 114 -15.00 -15.04 12.31
CA LEU A 114 -13.81 -15.50 11.58
C LEU A 114 -12.85 -16.20 12.55
N THR A 115 -12.12 -17.20 12.05
CA THR A 115 -11.26 -18.06 12.89
C THR A 115 -9.91 -18.36 12.24
N TYR A 116 -9.19 -17.33 11.80
CA TYR A 116 -7.85 -17.40 11.22
C TYR A 116 -6.85 -18.11 12.13
N LYS A 117 -6.84 -17.84 13.44
CA LYS A 117 -5.93 -18.50 14.39
C LYS A 117 -6.17 -19.99 14.46
N LYS A 118 -7.43 -20.40 14.47
CA LYS A 118 -7.82 -21.82 14.48
C LYS A 118 -7.44 -22.49 13.16
N SER A 119 -7.68 -21.84 12.03
CA SER A 119 -7.27 -22.33 10.71
C SER A 119 -5.76 -22.54 10.64
N LEU A 120 -4.96 -21.61 11.16
CA LEU A 120 -3.51 -21.75 11.21
C LEU A 120 -3.03 -23.00 11.96
N LYS A 121 -3.65 -23.33 13.10
CA LYS A 121 -3.32 -24.55 13.86
C LYS A 121 -3.60 -25.84 13.10
N SER A 122 -4.48 -25.81 12.10
CA SER A 122 -4.79 -26.97 11.26
C SER A 122 -3.75 -27.22 10.16
N PHE A 123 -2.93 -26.21 9.85
CA PHE A 123 -1.89 -26.33 8.84
C PHE A 123 -0.60 -26.91 9.45
N GLY A 124 0.02 -27.84 8.73
CA GLY A 124 1.37 -28.29 9.04
C GLY A 124 2.43 -27.28 8.59
N SER A 125 3.69 -27.59 8.88
CA SER A 125 4.85 -26.79 8.46
C SER A 125 5.21 -26.93 6.98
N ARG A 126 4.62 -27.90 6.26
CA ARG A 126 4.86 -28.15 4.84
C ARG A 126 3.82 -27.46 3.95
N LEU A 127 4.24 -27.15 2.72
CA LEU A 127 3.45 -26.51 1.67
C LEU A 127 3.07 -27.48 0.54
N ASP A 128 3.08 -28.79 0.82
CA ASP A 128 2.71 -29.80 -0.17
C ASP A 128 1.31 -29.52 -0.75
N GLY A 129 1.24 -29.45 -2.08
CA GLY A 129 0.02 -29.16 -2.84
C GLY A 129 -0.38 -27.68 -2.93
N VAL A 130 0.37 -26.76 -2.31
CA VAL A 130 0.14 -25.31 -2.45
C VAL A 130 0.79 -24.81 -3.73
N ARG A 131 0.00 -24.16 -4.59
CA ARG A 131 0.44 -23.60 -5.87
C ARG A 131 0.83 -22.14 -5.67
N VAL A 132 2.10 -21.82 -5.88
CA VAL A 132 2.67 -20.50 -5.60
C VAL A 132 3.14 -19.86 -6.90
N ALA A 133 2.57 -18.71 -7.23
CA ALA A 133 2.98 -17.92 -8.39
C ALA A 133 4.05 -16.89 -7.99
N VAL A 134 5.18 -16.86 -8.68
CA VAL A 134 6.20 -15.81 -8.53
C VAL A 134 5.93 -14.75 -9.60
N LEU A 135 5.59 -13.51 -9.19
CA LEU A 135 5.25 -12.47 -10.16
C LEU A 135 6.50 -11.84 -10.76
N LYS A 136 6.73 -12.08 -12.07
CA LYS A 136 7.88 -11.56 -12.81
C LYS A 136 8.05 -10.05 -12.67
N GLU A 137 6.99 -9.29 -12.91
CA GLU A 137 7.03 -7.82 -12.89
C GLU A 137 7.40 -7.25 -11.50
N GLY A 138 7.20 -8.02 -10.43
CA GLY A 138 7.48 -7.59 -9.07
C GLY A 138 8.96 -7.66 -8.67
N TYR A 139 9.79 -8.46 -9.35
CA TYR A 139 11.23 -8.57 -9.05
C TYR A 139 12.16 -8.33 -10.25
N ASP A 140 11.61 -8.18 -11.45
CA ASP A 140 12.34 -7.91 -12.70
C ASP A 140 12.03 -6.48 -13.18
N ASN A 141 12.62 -5.49 -12.52
CA ASN A 141 12.49 -4.07 -12.83
C ASN A 141 13.73 -3.27 -12.41
N ASP A 142 13.89 -2.07 -12.99
CA ASP A 142 15.09 -1.25 -12.83
C ASP A 142 15.29 -0.67 -11.42
N LEU A 143 14.23 -0.62 -10.61
CA LEU A 143 14.30 -0.14 -9.22
C LEU A 143 14.78 -1.23 -8.26
N MET A 144 14.86 -2.49 -8.72
CA MET A 144 15.15 -3.63 -7.87
C MET A 144 16.61 -3.67 -7.44
N GLN A 145 16.85 -3.53 -6.15
CA GLN A 145 18.16 -3.69 -5.55
C GLN A 145 18.63 -5.16 -5.65
N PRO A 146 19.88 -5.43 -6.05
CA PRO A 146 20.39 -6.80 -6.17
C PRO A 146 20.28 -7.63 -4.89
N GLY A 147 20.57 -7.04 -3.72
CA GLY A 147 20.47 -7.74 -2.43
C GLY A 147 19.04 -8.11 -2.05
N VAL A 148 18.06 -7.26 -2.36
CA VAL A 148 16.62 -7.55 -2.21
C VAL A 148 16.21 -8.70 -3.13
N ARG A 149 16.61 -8.65 -4.41
CA ARG A 149 16.32 -9.73 -5.37
C ARG A 149 16.91 -11.06 -4.92
N ARG A 150 18.17 -11.09 -4.47
CA ARG A 150 18.82 -12.29 -3.94
C ARG A 150 18.04 -12.87 -2.75
N SER A 151 17.74 -12.04 -1.75
CA SER A 151 16.98 -12.47 -0.56
C SER A 151 15.61 -13.05 -0.94
N PHE A 152 14.91 -12.41 -1.88
CA PHE A 152 13.63 -12.90 -2.38
C PHE A 152 13.75 -14.25 -3.08
N LEU A 153 14.71 -14.43 -3.99
CA LEU A 153 14.89 -15.70 -4.70
C LEU A 153 15.30 -16.84 -3.75
N GLU A 154 16.06 -16.55 -2.69
CA GLU A 154 16.34 -17.54 -1.65
C GLU A 154 15.09 -17.90 -0.82
N ALA A 155 14.18 -16.94 -0.58
CA ALA A 155 12.88 -17.23 0.02
C ALA A 155 12.01 -18.12 -0.90
N VAL A 156 12.05 -17.89 -2.21
CA VAL A 156 11.37 -18.74 -3.21
C VAL A 156 11.87 -20.18 -3.13
N LYS A 157 13.20 -20.40 -3.10
CA LYS A 157 13.78 -21.75 -2.94
C LYS A 157 13.34 -22.46 -1.66
N ARG A 158 13.17 -21.72 -0.56
CA ARG A 158 12.64 -22.28 0.70
C ARG A 158 11.20 -22.74 0.55
N ILE A 159 10.36 -21.96 -0.12
CA ILE A 159 8.97 -22.35 -0.40
C ILE A 159 8.93 -23.65 -1.21
N GLU A 160 9.82 -23.80 -2.21
CA GLU A 160 9.97 -25.06 -2.96
C GLU A 160 10.41 -26.22 -2.05
N ALA A 161 11.42 -26.01 -1.19
CA ALA A 161 11.90 -27.03 -0.25
C ALA A 161 10.83 -27.47 0.77
N LEU A 162 9.92 -26.57 1.14
CA LEU A 162 8.75 -26.87 1.97
C LEU A 162 7.66 -27.68 1.22
N GLY A 163 7.81 -27.89 -0.09
CA GLY A 163 6.86 -28.66 -0.92
C GLY A 163 5.91 -27.80 -1.76
N GLY A 164 6.07 -26.47 -1.76
CA GLY A 164 5.26 -25.58 -2.59
C GLY A 164 5.54 -25.77 -4.08
N ALA A 165 4.48 -25.88 -4.89
CA ALA A 165 4.59 -25.92 -6.34
C ALA A 165 4.75 -24.49 -6.89
N VAL A 166 6.01 -24.07 -7.03
CA VAL A 166 6.37 -22.72 -7.44
C VAL A 166 6.46 -22.61 -8.96
N LYS A 167 5.88 -21.55 -9.54
CA LYS A 167 6.04 -21.21 -10.95
C LYS A 167 6.04 -19.71 -11.19
N GLU A 168 6.90 -19.25 -12.10
CA GLU A 168 6.91 -17.85 -12.55
C GLU A 168 5.65 -17.55 -13.40
N VAL A 169 5.02 -16.41 -13.14
CA VAL A 169 3.88 -15.89 -13.90
C VAL A 169 4.11 -14.43 -14.28
N SER A 170 3.45 -13.98 -15.34
CA SER A 170 3.49 -12.60 -15.80
C SER A 170 2.09 -11.98 -15.75
N ILE A 171 2.00 -10.81 -15.11
CA ILE A 171 0.82 -9.94 -15.13
C ILE A 171 1.30 -8.55 -15.55
N PRO A 172 1.40 -8.26 -16.87
CA PRO A 172 1.98 -6.99 -17.34
C PRO A 172 1.27 -5.75 -16.81
N LEU A 173 -0.04 -5.86 -16.56
CA LEU A 173 -0.87 -4.80 -15.97
C LEU A 173 -0.45 -4.39 -14.55
N HIS A 174 0.35 -5.20 -13.85
CA HIS A 174 0.94 -4.85 -12.55
C HIS A 174 1.69 -3.51 -12.63
N LYS A 175 2.43 -3.27 -13.72
CA LYS A 175 3.24 -2.07 -13.94
C LYS A 175 2.41 -0.78 -13.99
N GLU A 176 1.14 -0.87 -14.36
CA GLU A 176 0.21 0.27 -14.40
C GLU A 176 -0.33 0.63 -13.01
N GLY A 177 -0.34 -0.34 -12.08
CA GLY A 177 -0.93 -0.22 -10.75
C GLY A 177 -0.52 1.06 -9.99
N PRO A 178 0.78 1.38 -9.88
CA PRO A 178 1.24 2.59 -9.16
C PRO A 178 0.71 3.90 -9.75
N SER A 179 0.61 3.99 -11.08
CA SER A 179 0.08 5.16 -11.78
C SER A 179 -1.42 5.31 -11.54
N ILE A 180 -2.17 4.21 -11.67
CA ILE A 180 -3.61 4.16 -11.40
C ILE A 180 -3.90 4.55 -9.95
N TRP A 181 -3.18 3.96 -9.00
CA TRP A 181 -3.25 4.29 -7.58
C TRP A 181 -3.00 5.77 -7.33
N THR A 182 -1.95 6.33 -7.93
CA THR A 182 -1.56 7.72 -7.72
C THR A 182 -2.66 8.66 -8.18
N ILE A 183 -3.23 8.46 -9.37
CA ILE A 183 -4.32 9.30 -9.88
C ILE A 183 -5.56 9.21 -8.99
N GLN A 184 -5.96 8.00 -8.60
CA GLN A 184 -7.12 7.78 -7.71
C GLN A 184 -6.92 8.49 -6.37
N GLN A 185 -5.75 8.30 -5.74
CA GLN A 185 -5.42 8.94 -4.46
C GLN A 185 -5.34 10.46 -4.57
N ARG A 186 -4.94 11.04 -5.71
CA ARG A 186 -4.91 12.50 -5.86
C ARG A 186 -6.31 13.08 -5.92
N ILE A 187 -7.17 12.52 -6.75
CA ILE A 187 -8.53 13.01 -6.92
C ILE A 187 -9.37 12.75 -5.66
N SER A 188 -9.49 11.48 -5.25
CA SER A 188 -10.27 11.10 -4.07
C SER A 188 -9.63 11.60 -2.76
N GLY A 189 -8.30 11.68 -2.70
CA GLY A 189 -7.55 12.27 -1.57
C GLY A 189 -7.91 13.71 -1.30
N THR A 190 -7.90 14.50 -2.38
CA THR A 190 -8.25 15.91 -2.32
C THR A 190 -9.69 16.11 -1.88
N SER A 191 -10.64 15.30 -2.39
CA SER A 191 -12.03 15.34 -1.94
C SER A 191 -12.16 15.12 -0.42
N GLY A 192 -11.48 14.10 0.12
CA GLY A 192 -11.45 13.86 1.57
C GLY A 192 -10.84 15.00 2.38
N ILE A 193 -9.65 15.45 1.99
CA ILE A 193 -8.93 16.54 2.67
C ILE A 193 -9.77 17.82 2.68
N LEU A 194 -10.46 18.16 1.58
CA LEU A 194 -11.27 19.38 1.50
C LEU A 194 -12.66 19.26 2.15
N GLY A 195 -13.03 18.11 2.72
CA GLY A 195 -14.34 17.93 3.35
C GLY A 195 -15.47 17.60 2.37
N HIS A 196 -15.12 17.19 1.16
CA HIS A 196 -16.07 16.89 0.09
C HIS A 196 -16.28 15.38 -0.10
N ALA A 197 -15.87 14.54 0.85
CA ALA A 197 -16.08 13.09 0.82
C ALA A 197 -17.54 12.69 1.04
N ASN A 198 -18.42 13.08 0.12
CA ASN A 198 -19.84 12.79 0.11
C ASN A 198 -20.17 11.48 -0.64
N GLY A 199 -21.43 11.03 -0.56
CA GLY A 199 -21.94 9.92 -1.37
C GLY A 199 -21.75 8.51 -0.79
N ARG A 200 -21.12 8.37 0.38
CA ARG A 200 -20.99 7.09 1.10
C ARG A 200 -22.00 6.97 2.23
N ARG A 201 -22.28 5.72 2.60
CA ARG A 201 -23.11 5.37 3.75
C ARG A 201 -22.19 4.93 4.89
N GLY A 202 -22.04 5.78 5.90
CA GLY A 202 -21.36 5.39 7.12
C GLY A 202 -21.34 6.49 8.17
N LEU A 203 -20.62 6.25 9.27
CA LEU A 203 -20.47 7.24 10.33
C LEU A 203 -19.48 8.32 9.91
N TYR A 204 -19.95 9.57 9.95
CA TYR A 204 -19.13 10.75 9.76
C TYR A 204 -18.84 11.40 11.12
N LEU A 205 -17.55 11.66 11.39
CA LEU A 205 -17.11 12.35 12.60
C LEU A 205 -17.34 13.86 12.46
N THR A 206 -18.56 14.32 12.71
CA THR A 206 -18.97 15.72 12.50
C THR A 206 -18.13 16.72 13.29
N GLU A 207 -17.75 16.39 14.53
CA GLU A 207 -16.86 17.24 15.34
C GLU A 207 -15.46 17.37 14.73
N PHE A 208 -14.94 16.30 14.13
CA PHE A 208 -13.65 16.33 13.42
C PHE A 208 -13.73 17.19 12.15
N GLU A 209 -14.82 17.09 11.39
CA GLU A 209 -15.08 17.95 10.23
C GLU A 209 -15.15 19.43 10.64
N HIS A 210 -15.85 19.76 11.73
CA HIS A 210 -15.90 21.12 12.26
C HIS A 210 -14.55 21.62 12.77
N ALA A 211 -13.73 20.75 13.36
CA ALA A 211 -12.42 21.14 13.88
C ALA A 211 -11.39 21.43 12.79
N ARG A 212 -11.53 20.80 11.62
CA ARG A 212 -10.56 20.91 10.51
C ARG A 212 -10.98 21.86 9.38
N LEU A 213 -12.25 22.26 9.32
CA LEU A 213 -12.82 23.15 8.30
C LEU A 213 -13.30 24.49 8.89
N PRO A 214 -13.36 25.57 8.08
CA PRO A 214 -12.88 25.66 6.70
C PRO A 214 -11.35 25.72 6.64
N TRP A 215 -10.79 25.37 5.48
CA TRP A 215 -9.36 25.58 5.25
C TRP A 215 -9.05 27.07 5.18
N THR A 216 -7.99 27.49 5.88
CA THR A 216 -7.43 28.84 5.80
C THR A 216 -6.03 28.75 5.20
N ALA A 217 -5.52 29.85 4.63
CA ALA A 217 -4.13 29.92 4.17
C ALA A 217 -3.14 29.47 5.26
N GLN A 218 -3.35 29.91 6.51
CA GLN A 218 -2.48 29.56 7.64
C GLN A 218 -2.46 28.04 7.93
N ASN A 219 -3.61 27.38 7.91
CA ASN A 219 -3.68 25.95 8.22
C ASN A 219 -3.25 25.09 7.03
N PHE A 220 -3.53 25.54 5.81
CA PHE A 220 -3.01 24.93 4.60
C PHE A 220 -1.48 25.02 4.54
N ASP A 221 -0.89 26.15 4.97
CA ASP A 221 0.55 26.34 4.96
C ASP A 221 1.30 25.38 5.90
N LYS A 222 0.66 24.96 6.99
CA LYS A 222 1.18 23.96 7.93
C LYS A 222 1.16 22.53 7.37
N LEU A 223 0.46 22.27 6.27
CA LEU A 223 0.41 20.94 5.68
C LEU A 223 1.79 20.50 5.20
N PHE A 224 2.09 19.21 5.44
CA PHE A 224 3.30 18.61 4.91
C PHE A 224 3.31 18.70 3.37
N PRO A 225 4.45 18.96 2.71
CA PRO A 225 4.49 19.24 1.28
C PRO A 225 3.87 18.15 0.39
N SER A 226 3.91 16.87 0.78
CA SER A 226 3.23 15.82 0.03
C SER A 226 1.70 15.92 0.08
N THR A 227 1.15 16.44 1.18
CA THR A 227 -0.29 16.69 1.35
C THR A 227 -0.71 17.89 0.51
N LYS A 228 0.06 18.98 0.50
CA LYS A 228 -0.14 20.11 -0.43
C LYS A 228 -0.10 19.64 -1.89
N ASN A 229 0.91 18.82 -2.25
CA ASN A 229 1.01 18.21 -3.57
C ASN A 229 -0.19 17.32 -3.89
N THR A 230 -0.80 16.66 -2.90
CA THR A 230 -2.01 15.87 -3.10
C THR A 230 -3.18 16.78 -3.48
N VAL A 231 -3.43 17.83 -2.69
CA VAL A 231 -4.52 18.79 -2.94
C VAL A 231 -4.37 19.49 -4.28
N ILE A 232 -3.19 20.07 -4.56
CA ILE A 232 -2.93 20.81 -5.80
C ILE A 232 -3.13 19.91 -7.03
N ASN A 233 -2.54 18.72 -7.04
CA ASN A 233 -2.70 17.81 -8.18
C ASN A 233 -4.12 17.26 -8.27
N GLY A 234 -4.81 17.00 -7.17
CA GLY A 234 -6.19 16.52 -7.23
C GLY A 234 -7.14 17.56 -7.77
N LEU A 235 -6.99 18.83 -7.37
CA LEU A 235 -7.74 19.95 -7.96
C LEU A 235 -7.47 20.07 -9.45
N TYR A 236 -6.19 20.08 -9.85
CA TYR A 236 -5.78 20.12 -11.25
C TYR A 236 -6.37 18.97 -12.08
N LEU A 237 -6.20 17.72 -11.61
CA LEU A 237 -6.68 16.53 -12.32
C LEU A 237 -8.20 16.51 -12.44
N THR A 238 -8.92 16.99 -11.42
CA THR A 238 -10.38 17.07 -11.44
C THR A 238 -10.88 18.12 -12.42
N HIS A 239 -10.20 19.26 -12.52
CA HIS A 239 -10.56 20.36 -13.41
C HIS A 239 -10.20 20.08 -14.88
N GLU A 240 -8.94 19.71 -15.15
CA GLU A 240 -8.44 19.55 -16.52
C GLU A 240 -8.82 18.23 -17.18
N PHE A 241 -9.03 17.17 -16.39
CA PHE A 241 -9.33 15.83 -16.90
C PHE A 241 -10.63 15.24 -16.33
N PRO A 242 -11.80 15.85 -16.59
CA PRO A 242 -13.08 15.28 -16.21
C PRO A 242 -13.22 13.83 -16.73
N GLY A 243 -13.69 12.93 -15.87
CA GLY A 243 -13.83 11.50 -16.19
C GLY A 243 -12.54 10.67 -16.05
N LEU A 244 -11.39 11.28 -15.75
CA LEU A 244 -10.14 10.55 -15.51
C LEU A 244 -10.27 9.56 -14.35
N TYR A 245 -10.93 9.95 -13.26
CA TYR A 245 -11.17 9.06 -12.12
C TYR A 245 -11.99 7.82 -12.52
N ALA A 246 -13.07 7.99 -13.31
CA ALA A 246 -13.86 6.87 -13.81
C ALA A 246 -13.03 5.94 -14.72
N LYS A 247 -12.14 6.52 -15.55
CA LYS A 247 -11.21 5.75 -16.39
C LYS A 247 -10.25 4.92 -15.54
N THR A 248 -9.66 5.50 -14.49
CA THR A 248 -8.73 4.76 -13.62
C THR A 248 -9.43 3.68 -12.82
N VAL A 249 -10.66 3.90 -12.37
CA VAL A 249 -11.52 2.85 -11.80
C VAL A 249 -11.69 1.71 -12.82
N ASN A 250 -12.11 1.99 -14.05
CA ASN A 250 -12.30 0.94 -15.06
C ASN A 250 -11.00 0.17 -15.38
N ILE A 251 -9.85 0.84 -15.42
CA ILE A 251 -8.55 0.16 -15.59
C ILE A 251 -8.23 -0.70 -14.37
N GLY A 252 -8.41 -0.18 -13.16
CA GLY A 252 -8.24 -0.95 -11.93
C GLY A 252 -9.10 -2.21 -11.89
N ARG A 253 -10.26 -2.25 -12.58
CA ARG A 253 -11.09 -3.48 -12.70
C ARG A 253 -10.37 -4.53 -13.52
N ARG A 254 -9.82 -4.12 -14.66
CA ARG A 254 -9.04 -5.00 -15.53
C ARG A 254 -7.80 -5.54 -14.84
N ILE A 255 -7.14 -4.74 -14.00
CA ILE A 255 -6.01 -5.20 -13.18
C ILE A 255 -6.49 -6.27 -12.19
N ALA A 256 -7.60 -6.02 -11.48
CA ALA A 256 -8.15 -6.99 -10.53
C ALA A 256 -8.56 -8.30 -11.21
N ASP A 257 -9.25 -8.23 -12.36
CA ASP A 257 -9.66 -9.40 -13.14
C ASP A 257 -8.45 -10.24 -13.62
N ALA A 258 -7.31 -9.59 -13.90
CA ALA A 258 -6.08 -10.28 -14.28
C ALA A 258 -5.50 -11.08 -13.09
N TYR A 259 -5.47 -10.50 -11.89
CA TYR A 259 -5.06 -11.22 -10.67
C TYR A 259 -6.00 -12.38 -10.35
N GLU A 260 -7.31 -12.16 -10.37
CA GLU A 260 -8.31 -13.21 -10.13
C GLU A 260 -8.24 -14.34 -11.17
N THR A 261 -7.83 -14.04 -12.40
CA THR A 261 -7.56 -15.09 -13.39
C THR A 261 -6.38 -15.95 -12.97
N THR A 262 -5.29 -15.35 -12.49
CA THR A 262 -4.15 -16.10 -11.94
C THR A 262 -4.54 -16.92 -10.71
N PHE A 263 -5.38 -16.40 -9.81
CA PHE A 263 -5.82 -17.13 -8.61
C PHE A 263 -6.71 -18.36 -8.89
N LYS A 264 -7.17 -18.57 -10.13
CA LYS A 264 -7.81 -19.85 -10.53
C LYS A 264 -6.79 -21.00 -10.58
N GLU A 265 -5.54 -20.67 -10.93
CA GLU A 265 -4.46 -21.63 -11.12
C GLU A 265 -3.47 -21.68 -9.96
N TYR A 266 -3.43 -20.64 -9.12
CA TYR A 266 -2.50 -20.51 -8.01
C TYR A 266 -3.23 -20.11 -6.72
N ASP A 267 -2.71 -20.55 -5.58
CA ASP A 267 -3.33 -20.24 -4.28
C ASP A 267 -2.83 -18.90 -3.72
N VAL A 268 -1.56 -18.56 -4.02
CA VAL A 268 -0.96 -17.26 -3.68
C VAL A 268 -0.04 -16.77 -4.79
N ILE A 269 0.18 -15.45 -4.84
CA ILE A 269 1.20 -14.78 -5.65
C ILE A 269 2.23 -14.15 -4.71
N ILE A 270 3.52 -14.32 -4.98
CA ILE A 270 4.60 -13.74 -4.18
C ILE A 270 5.49 -12.81 -5.01
N MET A 271 6.00 -11.76 -4.35
CA MET A 271 6.95 -10.79 -4.90
C MET A 271 7.69 -10.07 -3.75
N PRO A 272 8.81 -9.37 -4.00
CA PRO A 272 9.38 -8.45 -3.01
C PRO A 272 8.36 -7.41 -2.56
N THR A 273 8.32 -7.09 -1.26
CA THR A 273 7.40 -6.05 -0.75
C THR A 273 7.80 -4.68 -1.27
N THR A 274 9.07 -4.35 -1.15
CA THR A 274 9.68 -3.12 -1.69
C THR A 274 10.82 -3.51 -2.62
N PRO A 275 11.13 -2.68 -3.63
CA PRO A 275 12.20 -2.98 -4.58
C PRO A 275 13.61 -2.74 -4.00
N PHE A 276 13.73 -1.94 -2.93
CA PHE A 276 14.98 -1.63 -2.24
C PHE A 276 14.74 -1.59 -0.71
N VAL A 277 15.82 -1.66 0.07
CA VAL A 277 15.78 -1.55 1.53
C VAL A 277 15.46 -0.13 2.01
N ALA A 278 15.20 0.05 3.30
CA ALA A 278 14.89 1.36 3.86
C ALA A 278 15.98 2.40 3.50
N PRO A 279 15.64 3.47 2.76
CA PRO A 279 16.60 4.51 2.44
C PRO A 279 16.90 5.35 3.69
N ARG A 280 18.05 6.03 3.72
CA ARG A 280 18.27 7.10 4.70
C ARG A 280 17.19 8.17 4.57
N HIS A 281 16.92 8.83 5.68
CA HIS A 281 16.10 10.02 5.68
C HIS A 281 16.70 11.06 4.75
N GLY A 282 15.88 11.62 3.85
CA GLY A 282 16.30 12.72 3.00
C GLY A 282 16.60 13.98 3.83
N ASP A 283 17.41 14.86 3.26
CA ASP A 283 17.71 16.14 3.87
C ASP A 283 16.43 16.98 4.04
N LYS A 284 16.36 17.75 5.13
CA LYS A 284 15.27 18.71 5.40
C LYS A 284 15.36 19.99 4.56
N GLY A 285 16.14 19.94 3.47
CA GLY A 285 16.36 21.03 2.53
C GLY A 285 15.18 21.21 1.59
N ALA A 286 15.41 21.03 0.28
CA ALA A 286 14.34 21.15 -0.70
C ALA A 286 13.35 19.99 -0.57
N VAL A 287 12.05 20.28 -0.74
CA VAL A 287 10.97 19.28 -0.71
C VAL A 287 11.29 18.05 -1.53
N LEU A 288 11.78 18.25 -2.76
CA LEU A 288 12.20 17.19 -3.66
C LEU A 288 13.27 16.26 -3.06
N GLN A 289 14.30 16.84 -2.45
CA GLN A 289 15.41 16.09 -1.82
C GLN A 289 14.89 15.26 -0.64
N SER A 290 13.89 15.76 0.09
CA SER A 290 13.29 15.01 1.20
C SER A 290 12.51 13.76 0.76
N PHE A 291 12.05 13.69 -0.50
CA PHE A 291 11.27 12.55 -1.02
C PHE A 291 12.04 11.65 -1.99
N GLU A 292 13.06 12.17 -2.67
CA GLU A 292 13.87 11.46 -3.67
C GLU A 292 14.31 10.06 -3.22
N PRO A 293 14.81 9.84 -1.98
CA PRO A 293 15.24 8.51 -1.54
C PRO A 293 14.12 7.45 -1.46
N SER A 294 12.85 7.89 -1.37
CA SER A 294 11.68 7.02 -1.18
C SER A 294 10.83 6.82 -2.46
N MET A 295 11.22 7.45 -3.57
CA MET A 295 10.48 7.35 -4.83
C MET A 295 10.53 5.92 -5.37
N GLY A 296 9.38 5.40 -5.82
CA GLY A 296 9.28 4.03 -6.35
C GLY A 296 9.17 2.94 -5.29
N MET A 297 9.26 3.24 -4.00
CA MET A 297 9.20 2.23 -2.93
C MET A 297 7.87 1.43 -2.91
N THR A 298 6.79 1.99 -3.45
CA THR A 298 5.44 1.38 -3.41
C THR A 298 5.01 0.73 -4.72
N VAL A 299 5.93 0.49 -5.67
CA VAL A 299 5.59 -0.10 -6.99
C VAL A 299 4.88 -1.45 -6.88
N ASN A 300 5.27 -2.28 -5.92
CA ASN A 300 4.67 -3.60 -5.72
C ASN A 300 3.47 -3.59 -4.77
N THR A 301 3.29 -2.55 -3.95
CA THR A 301 2.26 -2.53 -2.88
C THR A 301 1.03 -1.73 -3.27
N ALA A 302 1.21 -0.63 -4.02
CA ALA A 302 0.14 0.29 -4.38
C ALA A 302 -0.96 -0.38 -5.23
N VAL A 303 -0.60 -1.33 -6.09
CA VAL A 303 -1.55 -2.05 -6.95
C VAL A 303 -2.62 -2.79 -6.14
N PHE A 304 -2.29 -3.25 -4.94
CA PHE A 304 -3.24 -4.01 -4.12
C PHE A 304 -4.26 -3.11 -3.45
N ASN A 305 -3.96 -1.83 -3.24
CA ASN A 305 -4.95 -0.81 -2.88
C ASN A 305 -5.92 -0.47 -4.03
N VAL A 306 -5.52 -0.69 -5.27
CA VAL A 306 -6.40 -0.51 -6.45
C VAL A 306 -7.31 -1.72 -6.65
N THR A 307 -6.76 -2.92 -6.44
CA THR A 307 -7.44 -4.18 -6.76
C THR A 307 -8.22 -4.77 -5.58
N GLY A 308 -7.84 -4.43 -4.35
CA GLY A 308 -8.46 -4.93 -3.13
C GLY A 308 -8.05 -6.34 -2.72
N HIS A 309 -6.98 -6.91 -3.28
CA HIS A 309 -6.53 -8.27 -2.94
C HIS A 309 -5.72 -8.31 -1.64
N PRO A 310 -6.05 -9.18 -0.67
CA PRO A 310 -5.27 -9.34 0.55
C PRO A 310 -3.79 -9.66 0.24
N ALA A 311 -2.88 -9.02 0.96
CA ALA A 311 -1.44 -9.17 0.84
C ALA A 311 -0.78 -9.28 2.23
N LEU A 312 0.40 -9.83 2.38
CA LEU A 312 1.11 -9.91 3.66
C LEU A 312 2.58 -9.68 3.41
N SER A 313 3.20 -8.75 4.14
CA SER A 313 4.65 -8.60 4.12
C SER A 313 5.27 -9.44 5.23
N LEU A 314 6.12 -10.38 4.83
CA LEU A 314 6.89 -11.27 5.70
C LEU A 314 8.38 -10.92 5.56
N PRO A 315 9.11 -10.60 6.64
CA PRO A 315 10.56 -10.52 6.63
C PRO A 315 11.17 -11.85 6.16
N ILE A 316 12.11 -11.76 5.21
CA ILE A 316 12.71 -12.93 4.56
C ILE A 316 14.24 -12.93 4.55
N GLY A 317 14.87 -11.88 5.06
CA GLY A 317 16.32 -11.78 5.11
C GLY A 317 16.79 -10.34 5.17
N TRP A 318 18.00 -10.12 4.66
CA TRP A 318 18.74 -8.87 4.79
C TRP A 318 19.38 -8.48 3.46
N SER A 319 19.52 -7.19 3.22
CA SER A 319 20.26 -6.62 2.11
C SER A 319 21.06 -5.42 2.60
N GLU A 320 22.18 -5.17 1.96
CA GLU A 320 23.07 -4.06 2.24
C GLU A 320 22.30 -2.72 2.08
N ALA A 321 22.56 -1.73 2.92
CA ALA A 321 22.04 -0.38 2.72
C ALA A 321 22.64 0.23 1.44
N VAL A 322 21.88 1.12 0.79
CA VAL A 322 22.30 1.70 -0.50
C VAL A 322 23.57 2.55 -0.37
N ASP A 323 23.77 3.15 0.79
CA ASP A 323 24.79 4.15 1.07
C ASP A 323 25.77 3.73 2.17
N ASP A 324 25.64 2.50 2.68
CA ASP A 324 26.55 1.89 3.65
C ASP A 324 26.48 0.36 3.54
N ASP A 325 27.47 -0.22 2.87
CA ASP A 325 27.53 -1.67 2.63
C ASP A 325 27.82 -2.49 3.90
N GLN A 326 28.22 -1.84 5.00
CA GLN A 326 28.39 -2.48 6.31
C GLN A 326 27.07 -2.57 7.08
N THR A 327 26.07 -1.77 6.71
CA THR A 327 24.76 -1.79 7.33
C THR A 327 23.83 -2.75 6.58
N MET A 328 23.34 -3.77 7.27
CA MET A 328 22.34 -4.70 6.73
C MET A 328 20.94 -4.25 7.16
N LEU A 329 20.01 -4.18 6.21
CA LEU A 329 18.62 -3.80 6.44
C LEU A 329 17.64 -4.92 6.05
N PRO A 330 16.50 -5.06 6.75
CA PRO A 330 15.55 -6.14 6.49
C PRO A 330 14.94 -6.09 5.09
N VAL A 331 14.72 -7.26 4.51
CA VAL A 331 13.99 -7.46 3.24
C VAL A 331 12.68 -8.17 3.52
N GLY A 332 11.58 -7.69 2.92
CA GLY A 332 10.26 -8.30 3.03
C GLY A 332 9.79 -8.95 1.72
N MET A 333 9.09 -10.08 1.83
CA MET A 333 8.32 -10.72 0.76
C MET A 333 6.84 -10.45 0.96
N GLN A 334 6.19 -9.95 -0.07
CA GLN A 334 4.75 -9.78 -0.11
C GLN A 334 4.10 -11.07 -0.64
N ILE A 335 3.16 -11.62 0.11
CA ILE A 335 2.34 -12.80 -0.21
C ILE A 335 0.91 -12.33 -0.44
N VAL A 336 0.39 -12.49 -1.64
CA VAL A 336 -0.91 -11.99 -2.06
C VAL A 336 -1.84 -13.17 -2.32
N GLY A 337 -3.07 -13.08 -1.82
CA GLY A 337 -4.12 -14.06 -2.05
C GLY A 337 -5.25 -13.50 -2.89
N GLY A 338 -6.10 -14.39 -3.39
CA GLY A 338 -7.39 -14.01 -3.97
C GLY A 338 -8.26 -13.27 -2.96
N LEU A 339 -9.30 -12.58 -3.44
CA LEU A 339 -10.28 -11.95 -2.55
C LEU A 339 -10.85 -12.97 -1.55
N TRP A 340 -10.86 -12.64 -0.25
CA TRP A 340 -11.34 -13.50 0.84
C TRP A 340 -10.47 -14.74 1.15
N GLN A 341 -9.21 -14.75 0.68
CA GLN A 341 -8.29 -15.88 0.84
C GLN A 341 -7.14 -15.60 1.82
N GLU A 342 -7.36 -14.77 2.84
CA GLU A 342 -6.35 -14.45 3.87
C GLU A 342 -5.81 -15.69 4.57
N THR A 343 -6.65 -16.72 4.73
CA THR A 343 -6.25 -18.00 5.31
C THR A 343 -5.10 -18.66 4.51
N GLN A 344 -5.10 -18.55 3.17
CA GLN A 344 -4.03 -19.11 2.34
C GLN A 344 -2.74 -18.30 2.46
N ILE A 345 -2.86 -16.97 2.55
CA ILE A 345 -1.72 -16.08 2.79
C ILE A 345 -1.07 -16.42 4.13
N LEU A 346 -1.87 -16.52 5.20
CA LEU A 346 -1.41 -16.86 6.54
C LEU A 346 -0.78 -18.25 6.58
N ARG A 347 -1.34 -19.24 5.86
CA ARG A 347 -0.75 -20.59 5.73
C ARG A 347 0.66 -20.54 5.17
N VAL A 348 0.85 -19.85 4.04
CA VAL A 348 2.17 -19.75 3.40
C VAL A 348 3.13 -18.95 4.28
N ALA A 349 2.68 -17.83 4.83
CA ALA A 349 3.48 -17.01 5.73
C ALA A 349 3.97 -17.80 6.95
N LYS A 350 3.09 -18.61 7.54
CA LYS A 350 3.41 -19.40 8.73
C LYS A 350 4.43 -20.48 8.45
N ALA A 351 4.29 -21.21 7.34
CA ALA A 351 5.25 -22.23 6.94
C ALA A 351 6.64 -21.62 6.69
N VAL A 352 6.70 -20.47 6.02
CA VAL A 352 7.96 -19.76 5.76
C VAL A 352 8.57 -19.25 7.07
N GLU A 353 7.80 -18.59 7.93
CA GLU A 353 8.23 -18.12 9.26
C GLU A 353 8.84 -19.25 10.12
N GLN A 354 8.27 -20.46 10.07
CA GLN A 354 8.76 -21.60 10.84
C GLN A 354 9.99 -22.27 10.23
N SER A 355 10.26 -22.03 8.95
CA SER A 355 11.31 -22.72 8.21
C SER A 355 12.72 -22.16 8.45
N PHE A 356 12.84 -20.90 8.90
CA PHE A 356 14.13 -20.29 9.21
C PHE A 356 13.99 -19.07 10.13
N ASP A 357 15.06 -18.74 10.84
CA ASP A 357 15.15 -17.47 11.57
C ASP A 357 15.71 -16.38 10.65
N TRP A 358 14.82 -15.53 10.13
CA TRP A 358 15.21 -14.42 9.25
C TRP A 358 16.12 -13.39 9.94
N LYS A 359 16.16 -13.35 11.28
CA LYS A 359 16.98 -12.40 12.03
C LYS A 359 18.46 -12.74 11.99
N VAL A 360 18.82 -13.96 11.59
CA VAL A 360 20.21 -14.38 11.39
C VAL A 360 20.63 -14.04 9.96
N PRO A 361 21.56 -13.08 9.74
CA PRO A 361 22.06 -12.78 8.42
C PRO A 361 22.77 -13.98 7.79
N TYR A 362 22.66 -14.13 6.46
CA TYR A 362 23.30 -15.22 5.71
C TYR A 362 24.82 -15.31 5.86
N SER A 363 25.49 -14.24 6.29
CA SER A 363 26.94 -14.20 6.50
C SER A 363 27.42 -14.92 7.77
N LEU A 364 26.53 -15.57 8.53
CA LEU A 364 26.85 -16.27 9.78
C LEU A 364 26.47 -17.76 9.81
N ALA A 365 26.19 -18.37 8.65
CA ALA A 365 25.89 -19.81 8.53
C ALA A 365 26.97 -20.57 7.75
#